data_AF-A0A498FYY1-F1
#
_entry.id   AF-A0A498FYY1-F1
#
_cell.length_a   1.000
_cell.length_b   1.000
_cell.length_c   1.000
_cell.angle_alpha   90.00
_cell.angle_beta   90.00
_cell.angle_gamma   90.00
#
_symmetry.space_group_name_H-M   'P 1'
#
loop_
_entity.id
_entity.type
_entity.pdbx_description
1 polymer ?
#
loop_
_entity_poly.entity_id
_entity_poly.type
_entity_poly.pdbx_seq_one_letter_code
_entity_poly.pdbx_strand_id
1 'polypeptide(L)'
;ADAAVVAGYAERDEGSVYNATAYVPPPDRGANTGPTGETGDGPGRFAVYRKRHLWYDETAWVEPGEDRVVVETAAGPTGLPTCYDLNFVAESAWFAERAVDALVVVGAWPADHVTNWRLLCRARALDGVRWVVGAGRTGSSGGGRAPDEAAYAGNSLVARPDGAVAT
;
A
#
# COMPACT_ATOMS: atom_id res chain seq x y z
N ALA A 1 -13.93 -14.56 10.33
CA ALA A 1 -14.04 -13.90 9.02
C ALA A 1 -13.01 -14.58 8.13
N ASP A 2 -13.42 -15.10 6.98
CA ASP A 2 -12.57 -15.95 6.11
C ASP A 2 -11.80 -15.10 5.07
N ALA A 3 -11.55 -13.84 5.39
CA ALA A 3 -10.97 -12.87 4.48
C ALA A 3 -9.68 -12.29 5.07
N ALA A 4 -8.70 -12.04 4.19
CA ALA A 4 -7.52 -11.29 4.53
C ALA A 4 -7.85 -9.80 4.67
N VAL A 5 -7.09 -9.08 5.50
CA VAL A 5 -7.23 -7.64 5.69
C VAL A 5 -5.90 -6.96 5.39
N VAL A 6 -5.95 -5.89 4.61
CA VAL A 6 -4.84 -4.95 4.44
C VAL A 6 -5.26 -3.59 5.00
N ALA A 7 -4.49 -3.02 5.92
CA ALA A 7 -4.85 -1.78 6.59
C ALA A 7 -3.62 -0.90 6.85
N GLY A 8 -3.74 0.39 6.53
CA GLY A 8 -2.77 1.41 6.91
C GLY A 8 -2.99 1.90 8.35
N TYR A 9 -1.92 2.09 9.11
CA TYR A 9 -1.95 2.56 10.50
C TYR A 9 -0.63 3.28 10.88
N ALA A 10 -0.67 4.06 11.95
CA ALA A 10 0.55 4.58 12.57
C ALA A 10 1.10 3.51 13.52
N GLU A 11 2.29 2.99 13.21
CA GLU A 11 2.99 2.02 14.04
C GLU A 11 3.94 2.76 14.99
N ARG A 12 4.03 2.32 16.25
CA ARG A 12 5.06 2.78 17.19
C ARG A 12 5.96 1.60 17.51
N ASP A 13 7.26 1.77 17.34
CA ASP A 13 8.26 0.74 17.60
C ASP A 13 9.57 1.37 18.08
N GLU A 14 10.16 0.82 19.14
CA GLU A 14 11.40 1.28 19.80
C GLU A 14 11.58 2.81 19.99
N GLY A 15 10.47 3.56 20.09
CA GLY A 15 10.49 5.02 20.27
C GLY A 15 10.29 5.82 18.98
N SER A 16 10.34 5.17 17.82
CA SER A 16 10.00 5.72 16.52
C SER A 16 8.53 5.49 16.18
N VAL A 17 8.03 6.28 15.22
CA VAL A 17 6.68 6.11 14.65
C VAL A 17 6.81 5.94 13.15
N TYR A 18 6.07 5.02 12.56
CA TYR A 18 6.08 4.72 11.14
C TYR A 18 4.68 4.84 10.54
N ASN A 19 4.58 5.26 9.28
CA ASN A 19 3.38 5.00 8.48
C ASN A 19 3.47 3.57 7.96
N ALA A 20 2.63 2.69 8.47
CA ALA A 20 2.72 1.26 8.23
C ALA A 20 1.47 0.71 7.54
N THR A 21 1.63 -0.36 6.77
CA THR A 21 0.55 -1.15 6.20
C THR A 21 0.69 -2.59 6.69
N ALA A 22 -0.31 -3.07 7.43
CA ALA A 22 -0.39 -4.46 7.88
C ALA A 22 -1.17 -5.31 6.88
N TYR A 23 -0.68 -6.52 6.62
CA TYR A 23 -1.45 -7.61 6.05
C TYR A 23 -1.74 -8.65 7.13
N VAL A 24 -3.02 -8.88 7.39
CA VAL A 24 -3.52 -9.91 8.31
C VAL A 24 -4.18 -11.01 7.48
N PRO A 25 -3.64 -12.24 7.49
CA PRO A 25 -4.21 -13.35 6.72
C PRO A 25 -5.52 -13.85 7.34
N PRO A 26 -6.32 -14.64 6.61
CA PRO A 26 -7.45 -15.38 7.18
C PRO A 26 -6.99 -16.32 8.31
N PRO A 27 -7.85 -16.66 9.31
CA PRO A 27 -7.46 -17.45 10.48
C PRO A 27 -6.88 -18.85 10.16
N ASP A 28 -7.25 -19.42 9.02
CA ASP A 28 -6.81 -20.71 8.52
C ASP A 28 -5.52 -20.65 7.67
N ARG A 29 -4.95 -19.45 7.46
CA ARG A 29 -3.69 -19.23 6.72
C ARG A 29 -2.72 -18.38 7.53
N GLY A 30 -1.43 -18.73 7.55
CA GLY A 30 -0.39 -17.84 8.09
C GLY A 30 0.01 -16.76 7.08
N ALA A 31 0.54 -15.62 7.52
CA ALA A 31 1.28 -14.74 6.62
C ALA A 31 2.62 -15.42 6.37
N ASN A 32 2.69 -16.17 5.27
CA ASN A 32 3.98 -16.42 4.66
C ASN A 32 4.40 -15.12 4.00
N THR A 33 5.32 -14.39 4.63
CA THR A 33 6.08 -13.37 3.94
C THR A 33 7.03 -14.06 2.97
N GLY A 34 7.18 -13.49 1.78
CA GLY A 34 8.35 -13.79 0.95
C GLY A 34 9.66 -13.43 1.68
N PRO A 35 10.82 -13.64 1.06
CA PRO A 35 12.14 -13.59 1.72
C PRO A 35 12.55 -12.23 2.33
N THR A 36 11.70 -11.19 2.32
CA THR A 36 12.05 -9.80 2.66
C THR A 36 11.11 -9.13 3.67
N GLY A 37 10.14 -9.85 4.26
CA GLY A 37 9.17 -9.25 5.19
C GLY A 37 9.41 -9.66 6.64
N GLU A 38 9.41 -8.68 7.55
CA GLU A 38 9.29 -8.95 8.99
C GLU A 38 7.94 -9.62 9.27
N THR A 39 7.98 -10.76 9.96
CA THR A 39 6.78 -11.46 10.43
C THR A 39 6.62 -11.19 11.91
N GLY A 40 5.44 -10.70 12.31
CA GLY A 40 5.12 -10.54 13.73
C GLY A 40 5.17 -11.90 14.47
N ASP A 41 5.48 -11.87 15.77
CA ASP A 41 5.52 -13.08 16.60
C ASP A 41 4.14 -13.56 17.05
N GLY A 42 3.84 -14.85 16.81
CA GLY A 42 2.59 -15.53 17.21
C GLY A 42 2.03 -16.48 16.13
N PRO A 43 0.94 -17.23 16.37
CA PRO A 43 0.22 -17.99 15.33
C PRO A 43 -0.84 -17.10 14.62
N GLY A 44 -1.03 -17.23 13.29
CA GLY A 44 -1.87 -16.28 12.51
C GLY A 44 -1.15 -14.95 12.19
N ARG A 45 0.18 -15.04 12.04
CA ARG A 45 1.14 -13.93 11.84
C ARG A 45 0.66 -12.95 10.78
N PHE A 46 0.81 -11.67 11.07
CA PHE A 46 0.64 -10.58 10.12
C PHE A 46 2.01 -10.17 9.56
N ALA A 47 2.01 -9.50 8.41
CA ALA A 47 3.18 -8.84 7.84
C ALA A 47 3.00 -7.33 7.95
N VAL A 48 4.09 -6.60 8.21
CA VAL A 48 4.08 -5.14 8.28
C VAL A 48 5.03 -4.57 7.24
N TYR A 49 4.51 -3.66 6.42
CA TYR A 49 5.31 -2.80 5.55
C TYR A 49 5.38 -1.41 6.17
N ARG A 50 6.58 -0.89 6.43
CA ARG A 50 6.81 0.52 6.80
C ARG A 50 7.06 1.33 5.53
N LYS A 51 6.28 2.38 5.32
CA LYS A 51 6.33 3.24 4.13
C LYS A 51 7.73 3.81 3.92
N ARG A 52 8.27 3.60 2.72
CA ARG A 52 9.66 3.97 2.41
C ARG A 52 9.77 5.41 1.90
N HIS A 53 8.79 5.87 1.11
CA HIS A 53 8.82 7.21 0.54
C HIS A 53 7.81 8.12 1.23
N LEU A 54 8.28 8.91 2.20
CA LEU A 54 7.44 9.86 2.93
C LEU A 54 7.03 11.04 2.03
N TRP A 55 5.78 11.50 2.19
CA TRP A 55 5.22 12.61 1.42
C TRP A 55 5.18 13.90 2.24
N TYR A 56 5.75 14.97 1.69
CA TYR A 56 5.64 16.32 2.25
C TYR A 56 6.04 16.40 3.74
N ASP A 57 5.11 16.79 4.62
CA ASP A 57 5.32 17.02 6.04
C ASP A 57 5.26 15.74 6.89
N GLU A 58 5.07 14.57 6.27
CA GLU A 58 5.05 13.29 6.95
C GLU A 58 6.36 12.99 7.70
N THR A 59 7.50 13.50 7.21
CA THR A 59 8.81 13.40 7.88
C THR A 59 8.88 14.11 9.24
N ALA A 60 7.93 15.01 9.53
CA ALA A 60 7.83 15.65 10.84
C ALA A 60 7.17 14.74 11.90
N TRP A 61 6.53 13.65 11.48
CA TRP A 61 5.70 12.80 12.33
C TRP A 61 6.15 11.34 12.38
N VAL A 62 6.76 10.85 11.31
CA VAL A 62 7.15 9.45 11.16
C VAL A 62 8.52 9.30 10.49
N GLU A 63 9.15 8.16 10.72
CA GLU A 63 10.39 7.75 10.06
C GLU A 63 10.10 6.89 8.82
N PRO A 64 11.00 6.88 7.81
CA PRO A 64 10.87 6.00 6.66
C PRO A 64 11.21 4.56 7.04
N GLY A 65 10.48 3.61 6.45
CA GLY A 65 10.90 2.20 6.45
C GLY A 65 12.00 1.93 5.43
N GLU A 66 12.67 0.78 5.56
CA GLU A 66 13.77 0.38 4.68
C GLU A 66 13.40 -0.76 3.72
N ASP A 67 12.43 -1.59 4.11
CA ASP A 67 12.12 -2.86 3.44
C ASP A 67 10.92 -2.81 2.52
N ARG A 68 10.97 -3.68 1.51
CA ARG A 68 9.81 -4.00 0.64
C ARG A 68 9.22 -5.31 1.11
N VAL A 69 7.91 -5.35 1.20
CA VAL A 69 7.19 -6.52 1.71
C VAL A 69 6.36 -7.16 0.60
N VAL A 70 6.52 -8.47 0.47
CA VAL A 70 5.71 -9.33 -0.39
C VAL A 70 5.09 -10.42 0.50
N VAL A 71 3.79 -10.63 0.35
CA VAL A 71 3.02 -11.64 1.08
C VAL A 71 2.32 -12.58 0.11
N GLU A 72 2.09 -13.82 0.53
CA GLU A 72 1.27 -14.76 -0.24
C GLU A 72 -0.22 -14.49 -0.05
N THR A 73 -0.95 -14.31 -1.16
CA THR A 73 -2.40 -14.15 -1.17
C THR A 73 -3.05 -15.11 -2.18
N ALA A 74 -4.39 -15.12 -2.23
CA ALA A 74 -5.10 -15.87 -3.27
C ALA A 74 -4.85 -15.33 -4.70
N ALA A 75 -4.30 -14.13 -4.84
CA ALA A 75 -3.91 -13.55 -6.12
C ALA A 75 -2.43 -13.83 -6.49
N GLY A 76 -1.70 -14.59 -5.67
CA GLY A 76 -0.26 -14.83 -5.80
C GLY A 76 0.58 -13.92 -4.90
N PRO A 77 1.92 -13.87 -5.11
CA PRO A 77 2.81 -12.98 -4.38
C PRO A 77 2.38 -11.54 -4.56
N THR A 78 2.13 -10.85 -3.44
CA THR A 78 1.48 -9.54 -3.40
C THR A 78 2.32 -8.52 -2.66
N GLY A 79 2.65 -7.41 -3.32
CA GLY A 79 3.35 -6.28 -2.71
C GLY A 79 2.41 -5.33 -1.96
N LEU A 80 2.91 -4.67 -0.90
CA LEU A 80 2.12 -3.77 -0.04
C LEU A 80 2.59 -2.28 -0.06
N PRO A 81 2.92 -1.67 -1.22
CA PRO A 81 3.38 -0.28 -1.23
C PRO A 81 2.28 0.69 -0.76
N THR A 82 2.66 1.83 -0.21
CA THR A 82 1.74 2.77 0.43
C THR A 82 1.78 4.14 -0.24
N CYS A 83 0.64 4.56 -0.78
CA CYS A 83 0.35 5.92 -1.23
C CYS A 83 1.41 6.52 -2.20
N TYR A 84 2.40 7.22 -1.66
CA TYR A 84 3.39 8.00 -2.40
C TYR A 84 4.43 7.12 -3.11
N ASP A 85 4.63 5.88 -2.64
CA ASP A 85 5.50 4.89 -3.29
C ASP A 85 5.17 4.67 -4.77
N LEU A 86 3.90 4.88 -5.18
CA LEU A 86 3.46 4.81 -6.58
C LEU A 86 4.23 5.73 -7.54
N ASN A 87 4.81 6.82 -7.04
CA ASN A 87 5.58 7.76 -7.85
C ASN A 87 6.98 7.23 -8.20
N PHE A 88 7.44 6.18 -7.52
CA PHE A 88 8.80 5.70 -7.61
C PHE A 88 8.87 4.46 -8.50
N VAL A 89 9.28 4.67 -9.75
CA VAL A 89 9.37 3.61 -10.76
C VAL A 89 10.29 2.47 -10.31
N ALA A 90 11.35 2.78 -9.55
CA ALA A 90 12.26 1.78 -8.98
C ALA A 90 11.54 0.79 -8.03
N GLU A 91 10.52 1.24 -7.27
CA GLU A 91 9.70 0.34 -6.44
C GLU A 91 8.89 -0.61 -7.32
N SER A 92 8.25 -0.07 -8.36
CA SER A 92 7.48 -0.85 -9.32
C SER A 92 8.32 -1.93 -9.98
N ALA A 93 9.51 -1.55 -10.45
CA ALA A 93 10.46 -2.42 -11.13
C ALA A 93 10.96 -3.53 -10.21
N TRP A 94 11.30 -3.22 -8.95
CA TRP A 94 11.76 -4.21 -7.98
C TRP A 94 10.73 -5.34 -7.78
N PHE A 95 9.44 -4.99 -7.67
CA PHE A 95 8.36 -5.96 -7.53
C PHE A 95 8.17 -6.75 -8.84
N ALA A 96 8.28 -6.11 -10.01
CA ALA A 96 8.13 -6.77 -11.31
C ALA A 96 9.24 -7.81 -11.58
N GLU A 97 10.49 -7.48 -11.24
CA GLU A 97 11.64 -8.41 -11.34
C GLU A 97 11.48 -9.67 -10.49
N ARG A 98 10.61 -9.63 -9.48
CA ARG A 98 10.32 -10.73 -8.56
C ARG A 98 9.01 -11.45 -8.88
N ALA A 99 8.44 -11.21 -10.05
CA ALA A 99 7.19 -11.81 -10.49
C ALA A 99 6.04 -11.65 -9.46
N VAL A 100 5.93 -10.44 -8.89
CA VAL A 100 4.81 -10.10 -8.00
C VAL A 100 3.54 -9.96 -8.84
N ASP A 101 2.58 -10.84 -8.56
CA ASP A 101 1.32 -10.98 -9.31
C ASP A 101 0.28 -9.91 -8.97
N ALA A 102 0.41 -9.26 -7.80
CA ALA A 102 -0.48 -8.19 -7.38
C ALA A 102 0.20 -7.12 -6.52
N LEU A 103 -0.32 -5.88 -6.57
CA LEU A 103 -0.06 -4.86 -5.56
C LEU A 103 -1.37 -4.50 -4.86
N VAL A 104 -1.34 -4.40 -3.53
CA VAL A 104 -2.41 -3.75 -2.76
C VAL A 104 -1.87 -2.44 -2.21
N VAL A 105 -2.48 -1.34 -2.63
CA VAL A 105 -2.01 0.01 -2.36
C VAL A 105 -3.02 0.75 -1.51
N VAL A 106 -2.67 1.00 -0.25
CA VAL A 106 -3.44 1.88 0.63
C VAL A 106 -3.00 3.32 0.36
N GLY A 107 -3.95 4.22 0.12
CA GLY A 107 -3.67 5.59 -0.31
C GLY A 107 -4.55 6.64 0.35
N ALA A 108 -3.99 7.81 0.60
CA ALA A 108 -4.70 9.00 1.06
C ALA A 108 -4.29 10.21 0.23
N TRP A 109 -4.43 10.10 -1.10
CA TRP A 109 -4.06 11.14 -2.04
C TRP A 109 -4.98 12.36 -1.92
N PRO A 110 -4.45 13.59 -1.97
CA PRO A 110 -5.25 14.81 -2.07
C PRO A 110 -6.20 14.80 -3.28
N ALA A 111 -7.37 15.42 -3.15
CA ALA A 111 -8.41 15.38 -4.18
C ALA A 111 -7.98 15.99 -5.53
N ASP A 112 -7.17 17.05 -5.51
CA ASP A 112 -6.57 17.67 -6.69
C ASP A 112 -5.57 16.75 -7.42
N HIS A 113 -5.09 15.69 -6.76
CA HIS A 113 -4.18 14.70 -7.34
C HIS A 113 -4.88 13.39 -7.76
N VAL A 114 -6.22 13.37 -7.83
CA VAL A 114 -7.01 12.18 -8.22
C VAL A 114 -6.59 11.60 -9.57
N THR A 115 -6.25 12.45 -10.55
CA THR A 115 -5.79 12.01 -11.88
C THR A 115 -4.48 11.24 -11.77
N ASN A 116 -3.53 11.72 -10.94
CA ASN A 116 -2.25 11.06 -10.71
C ASN A 116 -2.45 9.72 -9.99
N TRP A 117 -3.27 9.69 -8.94
CA TRP A 117 -3.62 8.45 -8.22
C TRP A 117 -4.12 7.36 -9.17
N ARG A 118 -5.12 7.68 -10.00
CA ARG A 118 -5.72 6.73 -10.95
C ARG A 118 -4.73 6.31 -12.04
N LEU A 119 -3.97 7.26 -12.59
CA LEU A 119 -2.98 6.99 -13.63
C LEU A 119 -1.87 6.08 -13.11
N LEU A 120 -1.30 6.39 -11.95
CA LEU A 120 -0.18 5.64 -11.39
C LEU A 120 -0.58 4.22 -11.03
N CYS A 121 -1.75 3.99 -10.41
CA CYS A 121 -2.23 2.63 -10.14
C CYS A 121 -2.30 1.78 -11.42
N ARG A 122 -2.84 2.36 -12.50
CA ARG A 122 -2.94 1.68 -13.81
C ARG A 122 -1.58 1.48 -14.45
N ALA A 123 -0.69 2.45 -14.33
CA ALA A 123 0.68 2.35 -14.84
C ALA A 123 1.46 1.24 -14.11
N ARG A 124 1.30 1.11 -12.78
CA ARG A 124 1.92 0.03 -11.99
C ARG A 124 1.36 -1.36 -12.26
N ALA A 125 0.15 -1.43 -12.80
CA ALA A 125 -0.45 -2.67 -13.27
C ALA A 125 0.12 -3.05 -14.65
N LEU A 126 0.18 -2.09 -15.56
CA LEU A 126 0.67 -2.27 -16.92
C LEU A 126 2.18 -2.56 -16.99
N ASP A 127 3.01 -1.82 -16.24
CA ASP A 127 4.47 -1.96 -16.29
C ASP A 127 4.96 -3.30 -15.69
N GLY A 128 4.27 -3.79 -14.67
CA GLY A 128 4.58 -5.04 -13.98
C GLY A 128 3.77 -6.23 -14.48
N VAL A 129 2.87 -6.05 -15.46
CA VAL A 129 1.94 -7.06 -15.97
C VAL A 129 1.26 -7.83 -14.83
N ARG A 130 0.64 -7.09 -13.91
CA ARG A 130 0.10 -7.59 -12.65
C ARG A 130 -1.19 -6.89 -12.25
N TRP A 131 -1.91 -7.45 -11.28
CA TRP A 131 -3.08 -6.79 -10.70
C TRP A 131 -2.68 -5.65 -9.77
N VAL A 132 -3.48 -4.59 -9.70
CA VAL A 132 -3.32 -3.54 -8.69
C VAL A 132 -4.67 -3.21 -8.07
N VAL A 133 -4.76 -3.30 -6.74
CA VAL A 133 -5.90 -2.87 -5.95
C VAL A 133 -5.52 -1.58 -5.23
N GLY A 134 -6.08 -0.46 -5.66
CA GLY A 134 -5.91 0.83 -5.02
C GLY A 134 -7.08 1.13 -4.08
N ALA A 135 -6.82 1.27 -2.78
CA ALA A 135 -7.78 1.68 -1.78
C ALA A 135 -7.52 3.14 -1.36
N GLY A 136 -8.28 4.08 -1.94
CA GLY A 136 -8.14 5.51 -1.70
C GLY A 136 -9.09 6.02 -0.62
N ARG A 137 -8.56 6.74 0.37
CA ARG A 137 -9.35 7.46 1.38
C ARG A 137 -10.28 8.48 0.72
N THR A 138 -11.50 8.62 1.23
CA THR A 138 -12.50 9.62 0.83
C THR A 138 -12.78 10.61 1.96
N GLY A 139 -13.57 11.65 1.67
CA GLY A 139 -13.98 12.66 2.65
C GLY A 139 -12.90 13.71 2.88
N SER A 140 -12.98 14.43 4.01
CA SER A 140 -12.02 15.46 4.39
C SER A 140 -11.19 15.06 5.61
N SER A 141 -10.01 15.67 5.76
CA SER A 141 -9.24 15.62 7.00
C SER A 141 -10.01 16.40 8.08
N GLY A 142 -10.23 15.77 9.23
CA GLY A 142 -10.68 16.48 10.42
C GLY A 142 -9.50 17.22 11.06
N GLY A 143 -9.77 18.34 11.74
CA GLY A 143 -8.76 19.08 12.51
C GLY A 143 -8.03 20.16 11.71
N GLY A 144 -8.56 21.39 11.73
CA GLY A 144 -7.81 22.63 11.55
C GLY A 144 -7.11 22.94 10.22
N ARG A 145 -6.94 21.99 9.29
CA ARG A 145 -6.42 22.29 7.94
C ARG A 145 -7.44 23.09 7.12
N ALA A 146 -6.95 23.93 6.21
CA ALA A 146 -7.81 24.73 5.35
C ALA A 146 -8.75 23.83 4.51
N PRO A 147 -10.01 24.23 4.25
CA PRO A 147 -11.05 23.35 3.67
C PRO A 147 -10.70 22.75 2.29
N ASP A 148 -9.88 23.46 1.52
CA ASP A 148 -9.36 23.09 0.21
C ASP A 148 -8.11 22.18 0.26
N GLU A 149 -7.34 22.24 1.34
CA GLU A 149 -6.22 21.31 1.64
C GLU A 149 -6.68 20.00 2.31
N ALA A 150 -7.98 19.88 2.59
CA ALA A 150 -8.51 18.82 3.44
C ALA A 150 -9.15 17.65 2.69
N ALA A 151 -9.49 17.74 1.40
CA ALA A 151 -10.24 16.69 0.70
C ALA A 151 -9.36 15.56 0.14
N TYR A 152 -9.80 14.31 0.27
CA TYR A 152 -9.14 13.13 -0.28
C TYR A 152 -9.77 12.63 -1.58
N ALA A 153 -8.94 12.10 -2.47
CA ALA A 153 -9.30 11.70 -3.83
C ALA A 153 -10.30 10.56 -3.92
N GLY A 154 -10.37 9.66 -2.93
CA GLY A 154 -11.16 8.44 -3.04
C GLY A 154 -10.72 7.62 -4.24
N ASN A 155 -11.67 7.37 -5.15
CA ASN A 155 -11.39 6.78 -6.46
C ASN A 155 -10.60 5.47 -6.38
N SER A 156 -10.97 4.63 -5.40
CA SER A 156 -10.50 3.24 -5.33
C SER A 156 -10.78 2.52 -6.65
N LEU A 157 -9.88 1.61 -7.01
CA LEU A 157 -9.97 0.90 -8.29
C LEU A 157 -9.25 -0.45 -8.22
N VAL A 158 -9.64 -1.36 -9.10
CA VAL A 158 -8.86 -2.55 -9.43
C VAL A 158 -8.39 -2.39 -10.87
N ALA A 159 -7.07 -2.35 -11.09
CA ALA A 159 -6.47 -2.32 -12.40
C ALA A 159 -5.99 -3.73 -12.79
N ARG A 160 -6.29 -4.11 -14.02
CA ARG A 160 -5.87 -5.36 -14.63
C ARG A 160 -4.42 -5.26 -15.12
N PRO A 161 -3.75 -6.40 -15.41
CA PRO A 161 -2.40 -6.43 -15.99
C PRO A 161 -2.22 -5.65 -17.29
N ASP A 162 -3.28 -5.35 -18.03
CA ASP A 162 -3.25 -4.51 -19.23
C ASP A 162 -3.46 -3.01 -18.97
N GLY A 163 -3.50 -2.62 -17.69
CA GLY A 163 -3.70 -1.24 -17.25
C GLY A 163 -5.15 -0.74 -17.41
N ALA A 164 -6.10 -1.55 -17.83
CA ALA A 164 -7.52 -1.18 -17.80
C ALA A 164 -8.08 -1.32 -16.38
N VAL A 165 -9.10 -0.52 -16.05
CA VAL A 165 -9.82 -0.64 -14.78
C VAL A 165 -10.87 -1.76 -14.93
N ALA A 166 -10.89 -2.70 -13.99
CA ALA A 166 -11.90 -3.74 -13.95
C ALA A 166 -13.30 -3.12 -13.69
N THR A 167 -14.31 -3.62 -14.39
CA THR A 167 -15.71 -3.18 -14.31
C THR A 167 -16.57 -4.13 -13.51
#